data_AF-A0A1S3SKE9-F1
#
_entry.id   AF-A0A1S3SKE9-F1
#
_cell.length_a   1.000
_cell.length_b   1.000
_cell.length_c   1.000
_cell.angle_alpha   90.00
_cell.angle_beta   90.00
_cell.angle_gamma   90.00
#
_symmetry.space_group_name_H-M   'P 1'
#
loop_
_entity.id
_entity.type
_entity.pdbx_description
1 polymer ?
#
loop_
_entity_poly.entity_id
_entity_poly.type
_entity_poly.pdbx_seq_one_letter_code
_entity_poly.pdbx_strand_id
1 'polypeptide(L)'
;MEENMEEGQNSKGCFECCVKCLGVLPYASLFATILLYAGVALFCGCGHEALSGTVTILQNYFEVVRAETLDVLTMIDILKYVIYGVAAAFFVYGILLMVEGFFTTGAIRDLYGDFKITACGRCVSAWFIMLTYIFFLAWLGVTAFTSLPVFMYFNIWTICQNTTVVEGANLCLDLRQFGMVTIGEERKVCTGSEKFFKMCESNELDMTFHLFVCALAGAGAAVIAMASAATVLIRNNVLLTSQSLGKYCTRF
;
A
#
# COMPACT_ATOMS: atom_id res chain seq x y z
N MET A 1 -37.58 49.19 -6.13
CA MET A 1 -36.12 48.90 -6.17
C MET A 1 -35.78 47.94 -5.02
N GLU A 2 -36.59 46.88 -4.84
CA GLU A 2 -36.54 46.01 -3.65
C GLU A 2 -36.58 44.51 -3.98
N GLU A 3 -36.73 44.11 -5.25
CA GLU A 3 -36.80 42.68 -5.62
C GLU A 3 -35.42 42.00 -5.80
N ASN A 4 -34.31 42.74 -5.76
CA ASN A 4 -32.96 42.17 -5.94
C ASN A 4 -32.23 41.84 -4.63
N MET A 5 -32.89 41.94 -3.47
CA MET A 5 -32.23 41.75 -2.16
C MET A 5 -32.53 40.40 -1.50
N GLU A 6 -33.54 39.65 -1.96
CA GLU A 6 -33.92 38.34 -1.38
C GLU A 6 -33.16 37.14 -2.00
N GLU A 7 -32.80 37.19 -3.29
CA GLU A 7 -32.02 36.12 -3.94
C GLU A 7 -30.59 35.99 -3.38
N GLY A 8 -30.01 37.11 -2.90
CA GLY A 8 -28.68 37.15 -2.28
C GLY A 8 -28.61 36.58 -0.86
N GLN A 9 -29.74 36.45 -0.16
CA GLN A 9 -29.81 35.87 1.19
C GLN A 9 -30.05 34.36 1.17
N ASN A 10 -30.88 33.86 0.25
CA ASN A 10 -31.19 32.43 0.15
C ASN A 10 -29.98 31.61 -0.39
N SER A 11 -29.19 32.19 -1.31
CA SER A 11 -27.95 31.59 -1.81
C SER A 11 -26.85 31.48 -0.73
N LYS A 12 -26.76 32.48 0.17
CA LYS A 12 -25.85 32.43 1.33
C LYS A 12 -26.23 31.36 2.33
N GLY A 13 -27.53 31.16 2.59
CA GLY A 13 -28.00 30.09 3.49
C GLY A 13 -27.72 28.68 2.95
N CYS A 14 -27.84 28.47 1.63
CA CYS A 14 -27.53 27.19 0.99
C CYS A 14 -26.01 26.92 0.96
N PHE A 15 -25.20 27.96 0.73
CA PHE A 15 -23.74 27.86 0.80
C PHE A 15 -23.25 27.65 2.24
N GLU A 16 -23.84 28.30 3.24
CA GLU A 16 -23.54 28.05 4.65
C GLU A 16 -23.98 26.66 5.12
N CYS A 17 -25.08 26.14 4.60
CA CYS A 17 -25.53 24.76 4.84
C CYS A 17 -24.56 23.76 4.17
N CYS A 18 -24.13 24.02 2.93
CA CYS A 18 -23.15 23.22 2.22
C CYS A 18 -21.78 23.27 2.89
N VAL A 19 -21.33 24.43 3.35
CA VAL A 19 -20.07 24.61 4.12
C VAL A 19 -20.16 23.96 5.49
N LYS A 20 -21.32 23.99 6.15
CA LYS A 20 -21.56 23.22 7.38
C LYS A 20 -21.50 21.72 7.11
N CYS A 21 -22.15 21.22 6.05
CA CYS A 21 -22.09 19.81 5.63
C CYS A 21 -20.69 19.38 5.21
N LEU A 22 -19.96 20.23 4.47
CA LEU A 22 -18.55 20.01 4.15
C LEU A 22 -17.70 20.01 5.43
N GLY A 23 -17.98 20.87 6.42
CA GLY A 23 -17.29 20.90 7.71
C GLY A 23 -17.52 19.65 8.58
N VAL A 24 -18.53 18.82 8.28
CA VAL A 24 -18.80 17.54 8.96
C VAL A 24 -17.96 16.39 8.39
N LEU A 25 -17.30 16.56 7.23
CA LEU A 25 -16.49 15.49 6.66
C LEU A 25 -15.10 15.45 7.32
N PRO A 26 -14.63 14.28 7.79
CA PRO A 26 -13.28 14.11 8.32
C PRO A 26 -12.28 14.07 7.15
N TYR A 27 -12.03 15.20 6.49
CA TYR A 27 -11.18 15.29 5.30
C TYR A 27 -9.86 14.55 5.48
N ALA A 28 -9.20 14.73 6.62
CA ALA A 28 -7.94 14.05 6.92
C ALA A 28 -8.07 12.52 6.92
N SER A 29 -9.14 11.96 7.50
CA SER A 29 -9.39 10.52 7.54
C SER A 29 -9.81 9.99 6.16
N LEU A 30 -10.59 10.78 5.42
CA LEU A 30 -11.04 10.44 4.07
C LEU A 30 -9.86 10.40 3.09
N PHE A 31 -9.00 11.43 3.09
CA PHE A 31 -7.78 11.44 2.28
C PHE A 31 -6.84 10.29 2.64
N ALA A 32 -6.65 10.00 3.93
CA ALA A 32 -5.84 8.85 4.37
C ALA A 32 -6.41 7.51 3.87
N THR A 33 -7.75 7.34 3.88
CA THR A 33 -8.41 6.12 3.40
C THR A 33 -8.29 5.96 1.89
N ILE A 34 -8.47 7.05 1.12
CA ILE A 34 -8.28 7.04 -0.34
C ILE A 34 -6.84 6.70 -0.69
N LEU A 35 -5.87 7.32 0.00
CA LEU A 35 -4.46 7.05 -0.23
C LEU A 35 -4.09 5.60 0.16
N LEU A 36 -4.70 5.06 1.23
CA LEU A 36 -4.54 3.66 1.60
C LEU A 36 -5.06 2.74 0.50
N TYR A 37 -6.27 2.96 -0.02
CA TYR A 37 -6.81 2.15 -1.11
C TYR A 37 -6.00 2.26 -2.38
N ALA A 38 -5.61 3.47 -2.78
CA ALA A 38 -4.76 3.66 -3.94
C ALA A 38 -3.43 2.92 -3.79
N GLY A 39 -2.77 3.05 -2.64
CA GLY A 39 -1.49 2.38 -2.36
C GLY A 39 -1.60 0.86 -2.36
N VAL A 40 -2.60 0.31 -1.65
CA VAL A 40 -2.83 -1.15 -1.58
C VAL A 40 -3.22 -1.70 -2.95
N ALA A 41 -4.12 -1.03 -3.69
CA ALA A 41 -4.55 -1.47 -5.02
C ALA A 41 -3.37 -1.46 -6.01
N LEU A 42 -2.53 -0.42 -5.95
CA LEU A 42 -1.35 -0.31 -6.81
C LEU A 42 -0.31 -1.38 -6.44
N PHE A 43 -0.05 -1.62 -5.15
CA PHE A 43 0.81 -2.71 -4.70
C PHE A 43 0.29 -4.08 -5.16
N CYS A 44 -1.00 -4.37 -4.95
CA CYS A 44 -1.57 -5.66 -5.27
C CYS A 44 -1.67 -5.90 -6.78
N GLY A 45 -2.12 -4.91 -7.55
CA GLY A 45 -2.25 -4.99 -9.00
C GLY A 45 -0.89 -5.11 -9.68
N CYS A 46 0.01 -4.16 -9.42
CA CYS A 46 1.35 -4.18 -10.02
C CYS A 46 2.17 -5.38 -9.52
N GLY A 47 2.02 -5.78 -8.25
CA GLY A 47 2.68 -6.95 -7.70
C GLY A 47 2.21 -8.25 -8.35
N HIS A 48 0.90 -8.42 -8.60
CA HIS A 48 0.37 -9.61 -9.27
C HIS A 48 0.94 -9.77 -10.68
N GLU A 49 0.87 -8.69 -11.47
CA GLU A 49 1.38 -8.68 -12.84
C GLU A 49 2.90 -8.86 -12.86
N ALA A 50 3.63 -8.23 -11.94
CA ALA A 50 5.09 -8.40 -11.82
C ALA A 50 5.48 -9.85 -11.53
N LEU A 51 4.81 -10.49 -10.56
CA LEU A 51 5.05 -11.89 -10.23
C LEU A 51 4.70 -12.81 -11.40
N SER A 52 3.66 -12.49 -12.17
CA SER A 52 3.32 -13.25 -13.37
C SER A 52 4.38 -13.11 -14.46
N GLY A 53 4.91 -11.90 -14.69
CA GLY A 53 6.03 -11.67 -15.59
C GLY A 53 7.30 -12.42 -15.17
N THR A 54 7.61 -12.46 -13.87
CA THR A 54 8.73 -13.24 -13.34
C THR A 54 8.61 -14.73 -13.65
N VAL A 55 7.40 -15.32 -13.57
CA VAL A 55 7.19 -16.74 -13.95
C VAL A 55 7.48 -16.96 -15.43
N THR A 56 6.96 -16.09 -16.30
CA THR A 56 7.19 -16.17 -17.75
C THR A 56 8.68 -16.10 -18.08
N ILE A 57 9.41 -15.17 -17.46
CA ILE A 57 10.86 -15.02 -17.68
C ILE A 57 11.61 -16.28 -17.22
N LEU A 58 11.25 -16.80 -16.04
CA LEU A 58 11.93 -17.96 -15.45
C LEU A 58 11.69 -19.24 -16.27
N GLN A 59 10.50 -19.41 -16.84
CA GLN A 59 10.17 -20.54 -17.72
C GLN A 59 10.83 -20.42 -19.10
N ASN A 60 10.77 -19.24 -19.73
CA ASN A 60 11.20 -19.05 -21.12
C ASN A 60 12.72 -18.92 -21.27
N TYR A 61 13.40 -18.26 -20.32
CA TYR A 61 14.83 -17.93 -20.45
C TYR A 61 15.74 -18.82 -19.63
N PHE A 62 15.29 -19.30 -18.47
CA PHE A 62 16.07 -20.17 -17.59
C PHE A 62 15.67 -21.66 -17.68
N GLU A 63 14.69 -21.99 -18.53
CA GLU A 63 14.17 -23.35 -18.75
C GLU A 63 13.78 -24.05 -17.43
N VAL A 64 13.23 -23.28 -16.49
CA VAL A 64 12.81 -23.79 -15.19
C VAL A 64 11.51 -24.58 -15.36
N VAL A 65 11.63 -25.89 -15.40
CA VAL A 65 10.50 -26.82 -15.51
C VAL A 65 9.93 -27.11 -14.11
N ARG A 66 8.60 -27.02 -13.99
CA ARG A 66 7.82 -27.12 -12.74
C ARG A 66 8.01 -28.45 -11.96
N ALA A 67 8.73 -29.42 -12.53
CA ALA A 67 8.97 -30.75 -11.96
C ALA A 67 10.21 -30.87 -11.04
N GLU A 68 11.25 -30.02 -11.21
CA GLU A 68 12.52 -30.14 -10.45
C GLU A 68 12.73 -28.99 -9.44
N THR A 69 12.17 -27.80 -9.70
CA THR A 69 12.34 -26.59 -8.88
C THR A 69 11.02 -26.18 -8.22
N LEU A 70 10.41 -27.12 -7.49
CA LEU A 70 9.08 -26.93 -6.92
C LEU A 70 9.02 -25.74 -5.92
N ASP A 71 10.15 -25.31 -5.35
CA ASP A 71 10.15 -24.28 -4.30
C ASP A 71 9.82 -22.87 -4.81
N VAL A 72 10.42 -22.39 -5.92
CA VAL A 72 10.26 -20.97 -6.32
C VAL A 72 8.97 -20.67 -7.03
N LEU A 73 8.56 -21.52 -7.99
CA LEU A 73 7.26 -21.31 -8.66
C LEU A 73 6.12 -21.42 -7.66
N THR A 74 6.21 -22.36 -6.70
CA THR A 74 5.22 -22.49 -5.63
C THR A 74 5.28 -21.28 -4.68
N MET A 75 6.46 -20.76 -4.34
CA MET A 75 6.59 -19.55 -3.54
C MET A 75 5.94 -18.34 -4.23
N ILE A 76 6.13 -18.18 -5.55
CA ILE A 76 5.50 -17.11 -6.33
C ILE A 76 3.97 -17.28 -6.32
N ASP A 77 3.46 -18.50 -6.51
CA ASP A 77 2.03 -18.77 -6.44
C ASP A 77 1.46 -18.45 -5.04
N ILE A 78 2.17 -18.80 -3.95
CA ILE A 78 1.80 -18.44 -2.57
C ILE A 78 1.73 -16.92 -2.41
N LEU A 79 2.72 -16.19 -2.90
CA LEU A 79 2.75 -14.72 -2.82
C LEU A 79 1.55 -14.09 -3.57
N LYS A 80 1.15 -14.64 -4.73
CA LYS A 80 -0.07 -14.19 -5.43
C LYS A 80 -1.33 -14.41 -4.59
N TYR A 81 -1.47 -15.55 -3.92
CA TYR A 81 -2.60 -15.79 -3.02
C TYR A 81 -2.62 -14.83 -1.82
N VAL A 82 -1.45 -14.51 -1.26
CA VAL A 82 -1.33 -13.52 -0.18
C VAL A 82 -1.78 -12.14 -0.66
N ILE A 83 -1.40 -11.72 -1.87
CA ILE A 83 -1.81 -10.43 -2.45
C ILE A 83 -3.34 -10.31 -2.51
N TYR A 84 -4.06 -11.36 -2.95
CA TYR A 84 -5.53 -11.34 -2.97
C TYR A 84 -6.14 -11.26 -1.56
N GLY A 85 -5.55 -11.96 -0.59
CA GLY A 85 -5.96 -11.88 0.81
C GLY A 85 -5.76 -10.49 1.40
N VAL A 86 -4.61 -9.86 1.13
CA VAL A 86 -4.29 -8.49 1.55
C VAL A 86 -5.27 -7.49 0.93
N ALA A 87 -5.57 -7.60 -0.37
CA ALA A 87 -6.52 -6.71 -1.03
C ALA A 87 -7.91 -6.75 -0.38
N ALA A 88 -8.44 -7.94 -0.10
CA ALA A 88 -9.73 -8.10 0.56
C ALA A 88 -9.74 -7.59 2.01
N ALA A 89 -8.71 -7.94 2.79
CA ALA A 89 -8.60 -7.51 4.19
C ALA A 89 -8.50 -5.99 4.32
N PHE A 90 -7.68 -5.34 3.48
CA PHE A 90 -7.50 -3.88 3.51
C PHE A 90 -8.70 -3.12 2.97
N PHE A 91 -9.48 -3.73 2.06
CA PHE A 91 -10.77 -3.16 1.65
C PHE A 91 -11.74 -3.06 2.83
N VAL A 92 -11.92 -4.14 3.59
CA VAL A 92 -12.77 -4.12 4.80
C VAL A 92 -12.22 -3.16 5.83
N TYR A 93 -10.90 -3.16 6.04
CA TYR A 93 -10.24 -2.28 7.00
C TYR A 93 -10.41 -0.79 6.66
N GLY A 94 -10.31 -0.40 5.38
CA GLY A 94 -10.54 0.98 4.97
C GLY A 94 -11.96 1.45 5.22
N ILE A 95 -12.98 0.58 5.06
CA ILE A 95 -14.36 0.90 5.42
C ILE A 95 -14.46 1.16 6.93
N LEU A 96 -13.83 0.32 7.75
CA LEU A 96 -13.82 0.50 9.21
C LEU A 96 -13.15 1.83 9.61
N LEU A 97 -12.03 2.19 8.98
CA LEU A 97 -11.37 3.48 9.21
C LEU A 97 -12.24 4.67 8.78
N MET A 98 -12.94 4.55 7.65
CA MET A 98 -13.86 5.59 7.19
C MET A 98 -15.03 5.78 8.16
N VAL A 99 -15.62 4.68 8.64
CA VAL A 99 -16.68 4.69 9.66
C VAL A 99 -16.18 5.33 10.96
N GLU A 100 -14.97 4.98 11.42
CA GLU A 100 -14.39 5.60 12.61
C GLU A 100 -14.13 7.11 12.41
N GLY A 101 -13.66 7.50 11.23
CA GLY A 101 -13.49 8.91 10.85
C GLY A 101 -14.79 9.69 11.01
N PHE A 102 -15.90 9.18 10.47
CA PHE A 102 -17.21 9.83 10.58
C PHE A 102 -17.69 9.96 12.02
N PHE A 103 -17.61 8.89 12.80
CA PHE A 103 -17.99 8.91 14.22
C PHE A 103 -17.18 9.88 15.08
N THR A 104 -16.02 10.31 14.58
CA THR A 104 -15.14 11.24 15.29
C THR A 104 -15.41 12.71 14.94
N THR A 105 -16.17 12.98 13.88
CA THR A 105 -16.43 14.35 13.43
C THR A 105 -17.52 15.02 14.27
N GLY A 106 -17.32 16.31 14.56
CA GLY A 106 -18.03 17.04 15.61
C GLY A 106 -19.56 17.07 15.49
N ALA A 107 -20.11 17.07 14.27
CA ALA A 107 -21.55 17.16 14.07
C ALA A 107 -22.30 15.84 14.34
N ILE A 108 -21.66 14.68 14.16
CA ILE A 108 -22.25 13.37 14.51
C ILE A 108 -22.01 13.06 15.99
N ARG A 109 -20.92 13.57 16.56
CA ARG A 109 -20.64 13.50 17.99
C ARG A 109 -21.70 14.23 18.83
N ASP A 110 -22.45 15.19 18.28
CA ASP A 110 -23.54 15.85 19.02
C ASP A 110 -24.84 15.02 19.02
N LEU A 111 -25.03 14.15 18.01
CA LEU A 111 -26.20 13.28 17.85
C LEU A 111 -26.03 11.89 18.50
N TYR A 112 -24.79 11.35 18.54
CA TYR A 112 -24.46 10.01 19.06
C TYR A 112 -23.38 10.04 20.16
N GLY A 113 -23.08 11.23 20.71
CA GLY A 113 -21.90 11.55 21.52
C GLY A 113 -21.65 10.74 22.77
N ASP A 114 -22.66 10.14 23.36
CA ASP A 114 -22.48 9.42 24.63
C ASP A 114 -21.88 8.02 24.45
N PHE A 115 -21.87 7.45 23.23
CA PHE A 115 -21.32 6.10 23.00
C PHE A 115 -19.79 6.06 22.89
N LYS A 116 -19.15 7.09 22.32
CA LYS A 116 -17.67 7.17 22.28
C LYS A 116 -17.07 7.67 23.60
N ILE A 117 -17.87 8.34 24.44
CA ILE A 117 -17.48 8.82 25.79
C ILE A 117 -17.58 7.70 26.83
N THR A 118 -18.40 6.68 26.59
CA THR A 118 -18.46 5.48 27.44
C THR A 118 -17.15 4.68 27.35
N ALA A 119 -16.82 3.95 28.42
CA ALA A 119 -15.59 3.15 28.50
C ALA A 119 -15.41 2.19 27.31
N CYS A 120 -16.51 1.61 26.81
CA CYS A 120 -16.51 0.72 25.64
C CYS A 120 -16.03 1.43 24.37
N GLY A 121 -16.52 2.65 24.07
CA GLY A 121 -16.12 3.40 22.88
C GLY A 121 -14.65 3.85 22.90
N ARG A 122 -14.10 4.14 24.08
CA ARG A 122 -12.67 4.43 24.27
C ARG A 122 -11.81 3.19 24.03
N CYS A 123 -12.25 2.02 24.52
CA CYS A 123 -11.56 0.75 24.23
C CYS A 123 -11.57 0.44 22.73
N VAL A 124 -12.70 0.61 22.04
CA VAL A 124 -12.81 0.36 20.60
C VAL A 124 -11.89 1.29 19.80
N SER A 125 -11.86 2.59 20.11
CA SER A 125 -10.95 3.52 19.40
C SER A 125 -9.47 3.23 19.71
N ALA A 126 -9.14 2.83 20.94
CA ALA A 126 -7.79 2.39 21.28
C ALA A 126 -7.36 1.12 20.50
N TRP A 127 -8.30 0.17 20.31
CA TRP A 127 -8.07 -1.01 19.47
C TRP A 127 -7.78 -0.64 18.02
N PHE A 128 -8.53 0.29 17.42
CA PHE A 128 -8.26 0.77 16.07
C PHE A 128 -6.89 1.46 15.94
N ILE A 129 -6.49 2.26 16.94
CA ILE A 129 -5.14 2.87 16.97
C ILE A 129 -4.06 1.79 16.99
N MET A 130 -4.19 0.80 17.89
CA MET A 130 -3.23 -0.31 18.01
C MET A 130 -3.12 -1.10 16.70
N LEU A 131 -4.26 -1.43 16.10
CA LEU A 131 -4.34 -2.19 14.87
C LEU A 131 -3.76 -1.41 13.68
N THR A 132 -4.05 -0.12 13.57
CA THR A 132 -3.43 0.77 12.56
C THR A 132 -1.91 0.77 12.69
N TYR A 133 -1.40 0.80 13.92
CA TYR A 133 0.05 0.80 14.18
C TYR A 133 0.71 -0.53 13.82
N ILE A 134 0.06 -1.66 14.12
CA ILE A 134 0.54 -3.00 13.70
C ILE A 134 0.62 -3.09 12.18
N PHE A 135 -0.42 -2.64 11.47
CA PHE A 135 -0.40 -2.64 10.01
C PHE A 135 0.65 -1.69 9.44
N PHE A 136 0.86 -0.52 10.04
CA PHE A 136 1.94 0.38 9.66
C PHE A 136 3.31 -0.32 9.72
N LEU A 137 3.62 -1.04 10.82
CA LEU A 137 4.85 -1.81 10.95
C LEU A 137 4.93 -2.96 9.93
N ALA A 138 3.81 -3.65 9.68
CA ALA A 138 3.76 -4.73 8.70
C ALA A 138 4.08 -4.23 7.29
N TRP A 139 3.51 -3.09 6.87
CA TRP A 139 3.79 -2.52 5.54
C TRP A 139 5.17 -1.90 5.41
N LEU A 140 5.80 -1.46 6.50
CA LEU A 140 7.23 -1.14 6.48
C LEU A 140 8.05 -2.38 6.14
N GLY A 141 7.72 -3.52 6.74
CA GLY A 141 8.29 -4.82 6.38
C GLY A 141 8.06 -5.14 4.90
N VAL A 142 6.82 -5.06 4.41
CA VAL A 142 6.49 -5.32 3.00
C VAL A 142 7.27 -4.41 2.05
N THR A 143 7.41 -3.12 2.38
CA THR A 143 8.19 -2.16 1.59
C THR A 143 9.66 -2.56 1.54
N ALA A 144 10.24 -2.94 2.67
CA ALA A 144 11.63 -3.42 2.75
C ALA A 144 11.82 -4.71 1.92
N PHE A 145 10.93 -5.69 2.05
CA PHE A 145 11.01 -6.93 1.27
C PHE A 145 10.80 -6.70 -0.22
N THR A 146 9.90 -5.79 -0.61
CA THR A 146 9.63 -5.46 -2.02
C THR A 146 10.78 -4.69 -2.67
N SER A 147 11.64 -4.03 -1.88
CA SER A 147 12.84 -3.38 -2.42
C SER A 147 13.89 -4.39 -2.93
N LEU A 148 13.89 -5.64 -2.44
CA LEU A 148 14.80 -6.70 -2.88
C LEU A 148 14.64 -7.05 -4.36
N PRO A 149 13.44 -7.44 -4.87
CA PRO A 149 13.28 -7.72 -6.30
C PRO A 149 13.52 -6.46 -7.15
N VAL A 150 13.13 -5.26 -6.70
CA VAL A 150 13.44 -4.00 -7.41
C VAL A 150 14.95 -3.83 -7.59
N PHE A 151 15.73 -4.06 -6.52
CA PHE A 151 17.18 -4.00 -6.59
C PHE A 151 17.75 -5.06 -7.53
N MET A 152 17.25 -6.30 -7.50
CA MET A 152 17.70 -7.35 -8.41
C MET A 152 17.46 -6.98 -9.87
N TYR A 153 16.24 -6.57 -10.23
CA TYR A 153 15.90 -6.17 -11.59
C TYR A 153 16.67 -4.91 -12.03
N PHE A 154 16.90 -3.95 -11.12
CA PHE A 154 17.73 -2.78 -11.41
C PHE A 154 19.17 -3.16 -11.79
N ASN A 155 19.77 -4.12 -11.07
CA ASN A 155 21.10 -4.61 -11.40
C ASN A 155 21.12 -5.31 -12.77
N ILE A 156 20.12 -6.15 -13.06
CA ILE A 156 20.00 -6.84 -14.36
C ILE A 156 19.84 -5.82 -15.50
N TRP A 157 18.94 -4.85 -15.34
CA TRP A 157 18.74 -3.76 -16.30
C TRP A 157 20.03 -2.97 -16.55
N THR A 158 20.75 -2.62 -15.49
CA THR A 158 22.02 -1.90 -15.59
C THR A 158 23.08 -2.71 -16.35
N ILE A 159 23.13 -4.03 -16.14
CA ILE A 159 24.02 -4.93 -16.89
C ILE A 159 23.62 -4.97 -18.37
N CYS A 160 22.32 -5.05 -18.68
CA CYS A 160 21.83 -5.03 -20.07
C CYS A 160 22.23 -3.76 -20.82
N GLN A 161 22.15 -2.60 -20.16
CA GLN A 161 22.53 -1.30 -20.74
C GLN A 161 24.04 -1.13 -20.92
N ASN A 162 24.85 -1.74 -20.05
CA ASN A 162 26.30 -1.55 -20.03
C ASN A 162 27.08 -2.73 -20.66
N THR A 163 26.44 -3.47 -21.55
CA THR A 163 26.94 -4.70 -22.21
C THR A 163 28.28 -4.52 -22.93
N THR A 164 28.59 -3.31 -23.42
CA THR A 164 29.87 -3.00 -24.11
C THR A 164 31.09 -2.96 -23.18
N VAL A 165 30.90 -2.77 -21.87
CA VAL A 165 31.99 -2.81 -20.87
C VAL A 165 32.16 -4.22 -20.31
N VAL A 166 31.10 -5.04 -20.37
CA VAL A 166 31.04 -6.41 -19.81
C VAL A 166 31.44 -7.47 -20.84
N GLU A 167 31.60 -7.14 -22.13
CA GLU A 167 32.17 -8.05 -23.14
C GLU A 167 33.54 -8.64 -22.75
N GLY A 168 34.29 -7.99 -21.85
CA GLY A 168 35.55 -8.49 -21.29
C GLY A 168 35.41 -9.36 -20.02
N ALA A 169 34.25 -9.40 -19.39
CA ALA A 169 33.99 -10.14 -18.15
C ALA A 169 32.78 -11.04 -18.34
N ASN A 170 32.99 -12.36 -18.42
CA ASN A 170 31.92 -13.37 -18.46
C ASN A 170 31.12 -13.38 -17.15
N LEU A 171 30.25 -12.40 -16.95
CA LEU A 171 29.36 -12.33 -15.81
C LEU A 171 28.20 -13.30 -16.04
N CYS A 172 28.04 -14.24 -15.11
CA CYS A 172 26.95 -15.21 -15.14
C CYS A 172 25.98 -14.91 -14.01
N LEU A 173 24.73 -14.63 -14.35
CA LEU A 173 23.64 -14.58 -13.39
C LEU A 173 23.32 -16.00 -12.98
N ASP A 174 23.66 -16.34 -11.74
CA ASP A 174 23.31 -17.59 -11.10
C ASP A 174 22.15 -17.35 -10.12
N LEU A 175 21.02 -18.02 -10.38
CA LEU A 175 19.82 -17.95 -9.55
C LEU A 175 20.03 -18.53 -8.13
N ARG A 176 21.11 -19.30 -7.88
CA ARG A 176 21.45 -19.75 -6.52
C ARG A 176 21.80 -18.62 -5.58
N GLN A 177 22.47 -17.59 -6.07
CA GLN A 177 22.87 -16.46 -5.22
C GLN A 177 21.66 -15.72 -4.65
N PHE A 178 20.51 -15.85 -5.32
CA PHE A 178 19.23 -15.29 -4.92
C PHE A 178 18.34 -16.27 -4.17
N GLY A 179 18.85 -17.47 -3.84
CA GLY A 179 18.12 -18.53 -3.13
C GLY A 179 16.98 -19.14 -3.94
N MET A 180 16.96 -18.93 -5.26
CA MET A 180 15.83 -19.36 -6.10
C MET A 180 15.96 -20.80 -6.64
N VAL A 181 17.10 -21.47 -6.50
CA VAL A 181 17.30 -22.83 -7.02
C VAL A 181 18.13 -23.65 -6.03
N THR A 182 17.85 -24.96 -5.93
CA THR A 182 18.62 -25.90 -5.11
C THR A 182 20.06 -26.06 -5.64
N ILE A 183 20.97 -26.49 -4.76
CA ILE A 183 22.42 -26.60 -5.01
C ILE A 183 22.81 -27.69 -6.06
N GLY A 184 21.84 -28.26 -6.79
CA GLY A 184 22.03 -29.38 -7.71
C GLY A 184 22.18 -29.04 -9.19
N GLU A 185 21.49 -28.01 -9.72
CA GLU A 185 21.49 -27.70 -11.16
C GLU A 185 22.35 -26.45 -11.49
N GLU A 186 23.09 -26.47 -12.60
CA GLU A 186 23.77 -25.28 -13.15
C GLU A 186 22.79 -24.44 -13.98
N ARG A 187 21.96 -23.63 -13.32
CA ARG A 187 21.03 -22.69 -13.97
C ARG A 187 21.64 -21.29 -14.03
N LYS A 188 22.79 -21.17 -14.72
CA LYS A 188 23.52 -19.92 -14.93
C LYS A 188 23.21 -19.34 -16.31
N VAL A 189 22.82 -18.07 -16.38
CA VAL A 189 22.69 -17.34 -17.64
C VAL A 189 23.79 -16.31 -17.71
N CYS A 190 24.73 -16.52 -18.64
CA CYS A 190 25.89 -15.67 -18.82
C CYS A 190 25.66 -14.59 -19.88
N THR A 191 26.30 -13.44 -19.72
CA THR A 191 26.21 -12.28 -20.65
C THR A 191 26.52 -12.66 -22.10
N GLY A 192 27.35 -13.68 -22.34
CA GLY A 192 27.68 -14.20 -23.67
C GLY A 192 26.67 -15.18 -24.29
N SER A 193 25.54 -15.47 -23.62
CA SER A 193 24.49 -16.36 -24.14
C SER A 193 23.46 -15.58 -24.96
N GLU A 194 23.04 -16.12 -26.11
CA GLU A 194 21.96 -15.55 -26.93
C GLU A 194 20.64 -15.36 -26.15
N LYS A 195 20.39 -16.22 -25.14
CA LYS A 195 19.22 -16.12 -24.25
C LYS A 195 19.28 -14.86 -23.38
N PHE A 196 20.46 -14.46 -22.91
CA PHE A 196 20.64 -13.24 -22.11
C PHE A 196 20.37 -11.99 -22.95
N PHE A 197 20.91 -11.95 -24.17
CA PHE A 197 20.71 -10.83 -25.08
C PHE A 197 19.23 -10.66 -25.45
N LYS A 198 18.55 -11.76 -25.80
CA LYS A 198 17.10 -11.77 -26.06
C LYS A 198 16.25 -11.38 -24.85
N MET A 199 16.70 -11.68 -23.63
CA MET A 199 16.02 -11.24 -22.40
C MET A 199 16.19 -9.74 -22.17
N CYS A 200 17.41 -9.21 -22.41
CA CYS A 200 17.70 -7.78 -22.29
C CYS A 200 16.97 -6.92 -23.33
N GLU A 201 16.74 -7.43 -24.52
CA GLU A 201 15.95 -6.77 -25.58
C GLU A 201 14.43 -6.95 -25.38
N SER A 202 14.01 -7.84 -24.47
CA SER A 202 12.59 -8.15 -24.28
C SER A 202 11.84 -7.02 -23.57
N ASN A 203 10.65 -6.71 -24.09
CA ASN A 203 9.70 -5.80 -23.44
C ASN A 203 9.13 -6.40 -22.12
N GLU A 204 9.21 -7.72 -21.95
CA GLU A 204 8.73 -8.41 -20.74
C GLU A 204 9.56 -8.04 -19.50
N LEU A 205 10.89 -7.94 -19.65
CA LEU A 205 11.79 -7.54 -18.57
C LEU A 205 11.57 -6.08 -18.16
N ASP A 206 11.50 -5.17 -19.13
CA ASP A 206 11.29 -3.73 -18.92
C ASP A 206 9.94 -3.45 -18.21
N MET A 207 8.86 -4.05 -18.73
CA MET A 207 7.54 -3.96 -18.12
C MET A 207 7.55 -4.49 -16.68
N THR A 208 8.14 -5.68 -16.46
CA THR A 208 8.19 -6.29 -15.12
C THR A 208 8.96 -5.41 -14.12
N PHE A 209 10.06 -4.78 -14.54
CA PHE A 209 10.82 -3.84 -13.71
C PHE A 209 9.96 -2.65 -13.29
N HIS A 210 9.29 -1.99 -14.24
CA HIS A 210 8.41 -0.88 -13.95
C HIS A 210 7.26 -1.26 -13.02
N LEU A 211 6.69 -2.46 -13.19
CA LEU A 211 5.65 -2.97 -12.31
C LEU A 211 6.15 -3.20 -10.88
N PHE A 212 7.36 -3.71 -10.68
CA PHE A 212 7.96 -3.82 -9.33
C PHE A 212 8.22 -2.46 -8.68
N VAL A 213 8.68 -1.47 -9.46
CA VAL A 213 8.87 -0.09 -8.98
C VAL A 213 7.54 0.53 -8.57
N CYS A 214 6.50 0.37 -9.40
CA CYS A 214 5.14 0.78 -9.07
C CYS A 214 4.67 0.09 -7.78
N ALA A 215 4.82 -1.23 -7.66
CA ALA A 215 4.42 -1.96 -6.46
C ALA A 215 5.12 -1.40 -5.19
N LEU A 216 6.43 -1.13 -5.26
CA LEU A 216 7.17 -0.50 -4.15
C LEU A 216 6.60 0.89 -3.79
N ALA A 217 6.29 1.72 -4.80
CA ALA A 217 5.65 3.02 -4.57
C ALA A 217 4.26 2.88 -3.92
N GLY A 218 3.48 1.86 -4.33
CA GLY A 218 2.19 1.53 -3.72
C GLY A 218 2.31 1.14 -2.25
N ALA A 219 3.29 0.31 -1.92
CA ALA A 219 3.59 -0.06 -0.54
C ALA A 219 4.01 1.17 0.30
N GLY A 220 4.86 2.03 -0.26
CA GLY A 220 5.25 3.29 0.37
C GLY A 220 4.07 4.24 0.59
N ALA A 221 3.15 4.35 -0.38
CA ALA A 221 1.93 5.14 -0.24
C ALA A 221 1.02 4.59 0.88
N ALA A 222 0.90 3.27 1.02
CA ALA A 222 0.16 2.64 2.10
C ALA A 222 0.79 2.94 3.48
N VAL A 223 2.12 2.95 3.59
CA VAL A 223 2.83 3.36 4.82
C VAL A 223 2.51 4.80 5.19
N ILE A 224 2.59 5.73 4.23
CA ILE A 224 2.26 7.15 4.44
C ILE A 224 0.78 7.31 4.84
N ALA A 225 -0.11 6.58 4.18
CA ALA A 225 -1.53 6.58 4.51
C ALA A 225 -1.78 6.13 5.95
N MET A 226 -1.16 5.06 6.41
CA MET A 226 -1.34 4.58 7.78
C MET A 226 -0.67 5.48 8.83
N ALA A 227 0.47 6.09 8.52
CA ALA A 227 1.08 7.08 9.40
C ALA A 227 0.18 8.30 9.59
N SER A 228 -0.43 8.78 8.50
CA SER A 228 -1.39 9.89 8.55
C SER A 228 -2.67 9.50 9.29
N ALA A 229 -3.22 8.30 9.04
CA ALA A 229 -4.38 7.77 9.75
C ALA A 229 -4.12 7.63 11.26
N ALA A 230 -3.00 7.04 11.66
CA ALA A 230 -2.61 6.89 13.07
C ALA A 230 -2.50 8.26 13.77
N THR A 231 -1.89 9.24 13.12
CA THR A 231 -1.76 10.61 13.67
C THR A 231 -3.13 11.25 13.90
N VAL A 232 -4.05 11.09 12.95
CA VAL A 232 -5.43 11.60 13.06
C VAL A 232 -6.17 10.90 14.21
N LEU A 233 -6.09 9.58 14.29
CA LEU A 233 -6.74 8.79 15.35
C LEU A 233 -6.20 9.15 16.74
N ILE A 234 -4.89 9.34 16.90
CA ILE A 234 -4.27 9.75 18.17
C ILE A 234 -4.73 11.16 18.57
N ARG A 235 -4.68 12.12 17.64
CA ARG A 235 -5.15 13.50 17.90
C ARG A 235 -6.59 13.51 18.37
N ASN A 236 -7.43 12.72 17.71
CA ASN A 236 -8.82 12.56 18.04
C ASN A 236 -9.03 11.94 19.44
N ASN A 237 -8.30 10.88 19.77
CA ASN A 237 -8.38 10.23 21.08
C ASN A 237 -7.91 11.16 22.22
N VAL A 238 -6.86 11.95 22.00
CA VAL A 238 -6.38 12.97 22.96
C VAL A 238 -7.42 14.07 23.17
N LEU A 239 -8.03 14.58 22.08
CA LEU A 239 -9.09 15.59 22.17
C LEU A 239 -10.30 15.09 22.96
N LEU A 240 -10.73 13.85 22.69
CA LEU A 240 -11.83 13.21 23.41
C LEU A 240 -11.51 13.04 24.90
N THR A 241 -10.28 12.64 25.23
CA THR A 241 -9.84 12.50 26.63
C THR A 241 -9.83 13.85 27.34
N SER A 242 -9.32 14.91 26.71
CA SER A 242 -9.29 16.27 27.26
C SER A 242 -10.70 16.82 27.53
N GLN A 243 -11.63 16.66 26.58
CA GLN A 243 -13.02 17.08 26.76
C GLN A 243 -13.76 16.30 27.85
N SER A 244 -13.46 15.01 28.01
CA SER A 244 -14.01 14.21 29.10
C SER A 244 -13.55 14.76 30.46
N LEU A 245 -12.25 15.08 30.61
CA LEU A 245 -11.69 15.67 31.83
C LEU A 245 -12.28 17.05 32.13
N GLY A 246 -12.47 17.88 31.10
CA GLY A 246 -13.10 19.20 31.23
C GLY A 246 -14.55 19.14 31.74
N LYS A 247 -15.33 18.12 31.34
CA LYS A 247 -16.69 17.88 31.87
C LYS A 247 -16.70 17.42 33.34
N TYR A 248 -15.63 16.81 33.84
CA TYR A 248 -15.50 16.46 35.26
C TYR A 248 -15.10 17.67 36.12
N CYS A 249 -14.32 18.61 35.59
CA CYS A 249 -13.91 19.83 36.32
C CYS A 249 -15.00 20.90 36.45
N THR A 250 -16.04 20.91 35.62
CA THR A 250 -17.15 21.88 35.72
C THR A 250 -18.34 21.38 36.56
N ARG A 251 -18.20 20.23 37.22
CA ARG A 251 -19.23 19.61 38.07
C ARG A 251 -18.98 19.76 39.58
N PHE A 252 -18.18 20.75 39.98
CA PHE A 252 -18.00 21.17 41.38
C PHE A 252 -18.39 22.64 41.54
#